data_AF-A0A925QJT9-F1
#
_entry.id   AF-A0A925QJT9-F1
#
_cell.length_a   1.000
_cell.length_b   1.000
_cell.length_c   1.000
_cell.angle_alpha   90.00
_cell.angle_beta   90.00
_cell.angle_gamma   90.00
#
_symmetry.space_group_name_H-M   'P 1'
#
loop_
_entity.id
_entity.type
_entity.pdbx_description
1 polymer ?
#
loop_
_entity_poly.entity_id
_entity_poly.type
_entity_poly.pdbx_seq_one_letter_code
_entity_poly.pdbx_strand_id
1 'polypeptide(L)'
;TIRRTGAFTYNWVGDPLAANEAVGLVIGNEVVRTNFQVFLQYTAGSNNLVLPLSQLNLLPVGSSYCQLDRQIETDAPQVTSSGGKIRGKVRARNKSVYIK
;
A
#
# COMPACT_ATOMS: atom_id res chain seq x y z
N THR A 1 1.30 -3.89 -16.01
CA THR A 1 0.34 -2.93 -16.58
C THR A 1 -0.93 -2.95 -15.77
N ILE A 2 -1.46 -1.78 -15.40
CA ILE A 2 -2.71 -1.62 -14.65
C ILE A 2 -3.74 -0.99 -15.59
N ARG A 3 -4.91 -1.60 -15.69
CA ARG A 3 -6.00 -1.12 -16.55
C ARG A 3 -6.98 -0.30 -15.72
N ARG A 4 -7.44 0.84 -16.26
CA ARG A 4 -8.46 1.69 -15.66
C ARG A 4 -9.87 1.37 -16.15
N THR A 5 -10.14 0.10 -16.41
CA THR A 5 -11.44 -0.39 -16.95
C THR A 5 -12.25 -1.18 -15.93
N GLY A 6 -11.69 -1.44 -14.75
CA GLY A 6 -12.34 -2.17 -13.67
C GLY A 6 -11.53 -2.07 -12.38
N ALA A 7 -12.15 -2.45 -11.27
CA ALA A 7 -11.40 -2.65 -10.02
C ALA A 7 -10.40 -3.79 -10.19
N PHE A 8 -9.28 -3.71 -9.49
CA PHE A 8 -8.22 -4.70 -9.55
C PHE A 8 -7.88 -5.16 -8.13
N THR A 9 -7.69 -6.46 -7.94
CA THR A 9 -7.23 -7.00 -6.66
C THR A 9 -5.75 -7.36 -6.76
N TYR A 10 -4.92 -6.70 -5.97
CA TYR A 10 -3.52 -7.05 -5.80
C TYR A 10 -3.39 -8.09 -4.68
N ASN A 11 -2.93 -9.29 -5.00
CA ASN A 11 -2.57 -10.30 -4.03
C ASN A 11 -1.05 -10.27 -3.84
N TRP A 12 -0.57 -10.22 -2.60
CA TRP A 12 0.86 -10.36 -2.33
C TRP A 12 1.22 -11.82 -2.02
N VAL A 13 2.49 -12.15 -2.21
CA VAL A 13 3.04 -13.46 -1.84
C VAL A 13 3.67 -13.33 -0.45
N GLY A 14 3.20 -14.15 0.49
CA GLY A 14 3.67 -14.15 1.88
C GLY A 14 2.51 -14.32 2.85
N ASP A 15 2.81 -14.12 4.14
CA ASP A 15 1.83 -14.33 5.19
C ASP A 15 0.68 -13.30 5.13
N PRO A 16 -0.56 -13.70 5.48
CA PRO A 16 -1.64 -12.77 5.73
C PRO A 16 -1.27 -11.75 6.83
N LEU A 17 -2.02 -10.65 6.91
CA LEU A 17 -1.80 -9.65 7.97
C LEU A 17 -2.13 -10.22 9.35
N ALA A 18 -1.26 -9.99 10.32
CA ALA A 18 -1.62 -10.07 11.73
C ALA A 18 -2.46 -8.85 12.15
N ALA A 19 -3.08 -8.90 13.33
CA ALA A 19 -3.98 -7.86 13.83
C ALA A 19 -3.32 -6.49 14.04
N ASN A 20 -1.99 -6.45 14.15
CA ASN A 20 -1.19 -5.26 14.37
C ASN A 20 -0.36 -4.87 13.15
N GLU A 21 -0.70 -5.39 11.98
CA GLU A 21 -0.03 -5.11 10.73
C GLU A 21 -0.92 -4.37 9.74
N ALA A 22 -0.28 -3.66 8.82
CA ALA A 22 -0.94 -3.11 7.66
C ALA A 22 -0.02 -3.15 6.44
N VAL A 23 -0.63 -3.17 5.26
CA VAL A 23 0.05 -3.05 3.98
C VAL A 23 -0.48 -1.85 3.23
N GLY A 24 0.43 -1.04 2.68
CA GLY A 24 0.13 0.12 1.86
C GLY A 24 0.78 0.00 0.49
N LEU A 25 0.00 0.20 -0.56
CA LEU A 25 0.47 0.32 -1.93
C LEU A 25 0.28 1.76 -2.39
N VAL A 26 1.35 2.42 -2.80
CA VAL A 26 1.33 3.72 -3.46
C VAL A 26 1.56 3.52 -4.95
N ILE A 27 0.69 4.06 -5.78
CA ILE A 27 0.88 4.14 -7.23
C ILE A 27 0.95 5.61 -7.61
N GLY A 28 1.99 6.02 -8.33
CA GLY A 28 2.13 7.41 -8.75
C GLY A 28 2.99 7.57 -9.99
N ASN A 29 2.93 8.74 -10.62
CA ASN A 29 3.72 9.05 -11.80
C ASN A 29 5.19 9.36 -11.41
N GLU A 30 6.15 8.78 -12.13
CA GLU A 30 7.60 8.98 -11.86
C GLU A 30 8.06 10.41 -12.15
N VAL A 31 7.45 11.09 -13.12
CA VAL A 31 7.90 12.40 -13.63
C VAL A 31 7.32 13.54 -12.81
N VAL A 32 6.01 13.53 -12.57
CA VAL A 32 5.33 14.70 -12.00
C VAL A 32 5.26 14.64 -10.47
N ARG A 33 5.39 13.44 -9.86
CA ARG A 33 5.20 13.17 -8.40
C ARG A 33 3.88 13.69 -7.79
N THR A 34 3.03 14.33 -8.58
CA THR A 34 1.64 14.68 -8.30
C THR A 34 0.74 13.54 -8.81
N ASN A 35 -0.48 13.45 -8.29
CA ASN A 35 -1.47 12.43 -8.67
C ASN A 35 -1.06 10.98 -8.31
N PHE A 36 -0.70 10.75 -7.05
CA PHE A 36 -0.54 9.39 -6.51
C PHE A 36 -1.83 8.92 -5.83
N GLN A 37 -2.05 7.61 -5.85
CA GLN A 37 -3.12 6.95 -5.12
C GLN A 37 -2.51 6.01 -4.08
N VAL A 38 -3.13 6.00 -2.90
CA VAL A 38 -2.73 5.13 -1.79
C VAL A 38 -3.85 4.13 -1.53
N PHE A 39 -3.48 2.86 -1.48
CA PHE A 39 -4.35 1.73 -1.17
C PHE A 39 -3.86 1.11 0.13
N LEU A 40 -4.76 0.92 1.10
CA LEU A 40 -4.42 0.43 2.43
C LEU A 40 -5.24 -0.82 2.76
N GLN A 41 -4.60 -1.75 3.45
CA GLN A 41 -5.21 -2.95 4.02
C GLN A 41 -4.68 -3.14 5.43
N TYR A 42 -5.57 -3.37 6.39
CA TYR A 42 -5.25 -3.55 7.80
C TYR A 42 -6.18 -4.58 8.48
N THR A 43 -6.99 -5.30 7.70
CA THR A 43 -7.81 -6.40 8.20
C THR A 43 -6.94 -7.63 8.43
N ALA A 44 -6.94 -8.12 9.67
CA ALA A 44 -6.27 -9.37 10.04
C ALA A 44 -6.75 -10.54 9.17
N GLY A 45 -5.82 -11.40 8.75
CA GLY A 45 -6.08 -12.52 7.84
C GLY A 45 -6.19 -12.13 6.37
N SER A 46 -6.14 -10.83 6.02
CA SER A 46 -6.12 -10.41 4.61
C SER A 46 -4.76 -10.67 3.97
N ASN A 47 -4.78 -11.07 2.69
CA ASN A 47 -3.61 -11.27 1.84
C ASN A 47 -3.67 -10.43 0.55
N ASN A 48 -4.61 -9.46 0.51
CA ASN A 48 -4.87 -8.68 -0.70
C ASN A 48 -5.27 -7.23 -0.43
N LEU A 49 -5.07 -6.42 -1.47
CA LEU A 49 -5.50 -5.03 -1.58
C LEU A 49 -6.48 -4.90 -2.73
N VAL A 50 -7.62 -4.25 -2.48
CA VAL A 50 -8.55 -3.85 -3.54
C VAL A 50 -8.15 -2.46 -4.03
N LEU A 51 -7.91 -2.35 -5.33
CA LEU A 51 -7.66 -1.10 -6.03
C LEU A 51 -8.95 -0.72 -6.76
N PRO A 52 -9.82 0.09 -6.15
CA PRO A 52 -11.10 0.44 -6.74
C PRO A 52 -10.92 1.27 -8.01
N LEU A 53 -11.83 1.08 -8.96
CA LEU A 53 -11.82 1.79 -10.24
C LEU A 53 -11.84 3.32 -10.05
N SER A 54 -12.56 3.81 -9.04
CA SER A 54 -12.63 5.25 -8.72
C SER A 54 -11.26 5.86 -8.46
N GLN A 55 -10.40 5.21 -7.67
CA GLN A 55 -9.03 5.66 -7.43
C GLN A 55 -8.14 5.42 -8.65
N LEU A 56 -8.27 4.28 -9.33
CA LEU A 56 -7.49 3.99 -10.55
C LEU A 56 -7.72 5.04 -11.64
N ASN A 57 -8.94 5.56 -11.79
CA ASN A 57 -9.27 6.61 -12.76
C ASN A 57 -8.58 7.95 -12.48
N LEU A 58 -8.16 8.20 -11.24
CA LEU A 58 -7.41 9.40 -10.86
C LEU A 58 -5.92 9.31 -11.21
N LEU A 59 -5.42 8.13 -11.59
CA LEU A 59 -4.04 7.96 -12.02
C LEU A 59 -3.86 8.42 -13.48
N PRO A 60 -2.79 9.18 -13.79
CA PRO A 60 -2.49 9.57 -15.16
C PRO A 60 -2.09 8.35 -16.00
N VAL A 61 -2.49 8.35 -17.28
CA VAL A 61 -2.05 7.35 -18.26
C VAL A 61 -0.55 7.47 -18.48
N GLY A 62 0.13 6.33 -18.64
CA GLY A 62 1.55 6.28 -18.94
C GLY A 62 2.37 5.61 -17.83
N SER A 63 3.67 5.89 -17.84
CA SER A 63 4.62 5.34 -16.89
C SER A 63 4.34 5.83 -15.47
N SER A 64 4.30 4.89 -14.53
CA SER A 64 4.10 5.09 -13.11
C SER A 64 5.03 4.17 -12.31
N TYR A 65 5.11 4.36 -11.01
CA TYR A 65 5.79 3.47 -10.08
C TYR A 65 4.82 2.96 -9.01
N CYS A 66 5.12 1.78 -8.50
CA CYS A 66 4.49 1.18 -7.33
C CYS A 66 5.48 1.12 -6.17
N GLN A 67 5.06 1.54 -4.98
CA GLN A 67 5.76 1.32 -3.72
C GLN A 67 4.87 0.51 -2.79
N LEU A 68 5.34 -0.64 -2.36
CA LEU A 68 4.63 -1.48 -1.40
C LEU A 68 5.37 -1.45 -0.07
N ASP A 69 4.62 -1.12 0.97
CA ASP A 69 5.10 -1.05 2.33
C ASP A 69 4.28 -2.00 3.22
N ARG A 70 4.95 -2.81 4.03
CA ARG A 70 4.34 -3.53 5.15
C ARG A 70 4.80 -2.90 6.45
N GLN A 71 3.87 -2.65 7.36
CA GLN A 71 4.18 -2.10 8.67
C GLN A 71 3.62 -3.02 9.76
N ILE A 72 4.34 -3.07 10.87
CA ILE A 72 3.93 -3.71 12.12
C ILE A 72 3.97 -2.66 13.22
N GLU A 73 2.94 -2.66 14.06
CA GLU A 73 2.85 -1.78 15.22
C GLU A 73 2.85 -2.63 16.50
N THR A 74 3.72 -2.32 17.45
CA THR A 74 3.79 -3.00 18.73
C THR A 74 3.74 -2.00 19.86
N ASP A 75 3.30 -2.44 21.03
CA ASP A 75 3.42 -1.62 22.23
C ASP A 75 4.89 -1.38 22.57
N ALA A 76 5.21 -0.14 22.96
CA ALA A 76 6.53 0.17 23.46
C ALA A 76 6.70 -0.46 24.87
N PRO A 77 7.86 -1.09 25.17
CA PRO A 77 8.06 -1.77 26.45
C PRO A 77 8.16 -0.82 27.64
N GLN A 78 8.48 0.46 27.39
CA GLN A 78 8.53 1.51 28.39
C GLN A 78 7.79 2.73 27.85
N VAL A 79 6.75 3.16 28.58
CA VAL A 79 5.87 4.26 28.18
C VAL A 79 5.56 5.14 29.37
N THR A 80 5.20 6.40 29.11
CA THR A 80 4.58 7.26 30.12
C THR A 80 3.10 6.92 30.28
N SER A 81 2.39 7.60 31.17
CA SER A 81 0.92 7.47 31.31
C SER A 81 0.14 7.79 30.02
N SER A 82 0.78 8.45 29.05
CA SER A 82 0.20 8.72 27.72
C SER A 82 0.34 7.55 26.74
N GLY A 83 1.01 6.46 27.12
CA GLY A 83 1.25 5.31 26.25
C GLY A 83 2.36 5.53 25.22
N GLY A 84 2.52 4.57 24.31
CA GLY A 84 3.53 4.61 23.26
C GLY A 84 3.50 3.38 22.37
N LYS A 85 3.79 3.57 21.08
CA LYS A 85 3.83 2.52 20.07
C LYS A 85 5.17 2.55 19.35
N ILE A 86 5.68 1.39 18.99
CA ILE A 86 6.82 1.22 18.07
C ILE A 86 6.25 0.78 16.73
N ARG A 87 6.72 1.40 15.64
CA ARG A 87 6.34 1.02 14.29
C ARG A 87 7.55 0.57 13.50
N GLY A 88 7.55 -0.69 13.08
CA GLY A 88 8.48 -1.23 12.09
C GLY A 88 7.89 -1.11 10.69
N LYS A 89 8.71 -0.80 9.69
CA LYS A 89 8.28 -0.70 8.29
C LYS A 89 9.30 -1.38 7.38
N VAL A 90 8.81 -2.27 6.54
CA VAL A 90 9.58 -2.90 5.45
C VAL A 90 9.02 -2.42 4.13
N ARG A 91 9.91 -1.90 3.27
CA ARG A 91 9.57 -1.44 1.93
C ARG A 91 10.11 -2.42 0.90
N ALA A 92 9.24 -2.95 0.05
CA ALA A 92 9.66 -3.73 -1.10
C ALA A 92 10.34 -2.84 -2.15
N ARG A 93 11.17 -3.43 -3.01
CA ARG A 93 11.80 -2.71 -4.12
C ARG A 93 10.71 -2.11 -5.04
N ASN A 94 10.80 -0.82 -5.31
CA ASN A 94 9.88 -0.13 -6.20
C ASN A 94 9.82 -0.82 -7.58
N LYS A 95 8.63 -0.82 -8.18
CA LYS A 95 8.40 -1.38 -9.51
C LYS A 95 7.78 -0.34 -10.42
N SER A 96 8.39 -0.09 -11.57
CA SER A 96 7.75 0.70 -12.62
C SER A 96 6.60 -0.10 -13.25
N VAL A 97 5.49 0.57 -13.48
CA VAL A 97 4.27 0.04 -14.06
C VAL A 97 3.75 0.99 -15.13
N TYR A 98 2.92 0.48 -16.03
CA TYR A 98 2.25 1.30 -17.03
C TYR A 98 0.75 1.33 -16.76
N ILE A 99 0.18 2.53 -16.70
CA ILE A 99 -1.25 2.78 -16.52
C ILE A 99 -1.88 2.99 -17.89
N LYS A 100 -2.96 2.28 -18.20
CA LYS A 100 -3.78 2.50 -19.40
C LYS A 100 -5.27 2.54 -19.05
#